data_AF-A0A971V4V3-F1
#
_entry.id   AF-A0A971V4V3-F1
#
_cell.length_a   1.000
_cell.length_b   1.000
_cell.length_c   1.000
_cell.angle_alpha   90.00
_cell.angle_beta   90.00
_cell.angle_gamma   90.00
#
_symmetry.space_group_name_H-M   'P 1'
#
loop_
_entity.id
_entity.type
_entity.pdbx_description
1 polymer ?
#
loop_
_entity_poly.entity_id
_entity_poly.type
_entity_poly.pdbx_seq_one_letter_code
_entity_poly.pdbx_strand_id
1 'polypeptide(L)'
;MDQKQAETLVKTTFNQRYDEKRFISFINELLNGAGDFRPHVLGGSTISQGPFKEYIQSYQYFGRYTDANKNDILIISVWLRRNLSRDRARVMQRNFAADFISGKIDKITPGMAALVAFYGDDPDDWRLSFVKVDTELVCNEKEVCITKTLSPAKRSSFLVGLHEPSHTCMKRFCPLILETKEQPTLSQLEEIFHVEAVTRLFFNEYLACYTKLTASLQKIINSDKVVHDEFENKNIEASEFSKKLMGQIVFLYFLQKKGWLGVKQDKEWGTGPKDFMKQLFEGKIVPYDNFFDDILEPLFYEALAQKRDSDYYSRFGLRIPFLNGGLFEPMKGYNWVKTNIRLENKIFKQIILDTFERYNFTIKEDEPLEREVAVDPEMLGKVFESLLNITERKSKGAFYTPRFIVHYICQKSLIGYLSKHVPIPLADIETLIQKGDEFYASTLQQTKYSFNKDPNIQILPQSISEHALELDDLLKNIKVADPAVGSGAFPVGMMNEIVKAR
;
A
#
# COMPACT_ATOMS: atom_id res chain seq x y z
N MET A 1 -3.61 -28.46 -14.57
CA MET A 1 -3.12 -27.34 -15.41
C MET A 1 -1.60 -27.29 -15.35
N ASP A 2 -0.90 -26.83 -16.41
CA ASP A 2 0.56 -26.62 -16.37
C ASP A 2 0.95 -25.17 -15.95
N GLN A 3 2.23 -24.93 -15.65
CA GLN A 3 2.75 -23.63 -15.19
C GLN A 3 2.42 -22.48 -16.16
N LYS A 4 2.55 -22.69 -17.48
CA LYS A 4 2.31 -21.64 -18.48
C LYS A 4 0.83 -21.32 -18.60
N GLN A 5 -0.01 -22.34 -18.52
CA GLN A 5 -1.46 -22.19 -18.50
C GLN A 5 -1.91 -21.41 -17.25
N ALA A 6 -1.35 -21.72 -16.07
CA ALA A 6 -1.63 -21.00 -14.83
C ALA A 6 -1.22 -19.51 -14.93
N GLU A 7 -0.01 -19.23 -15.43
CA GLU A 7 0.46 -17.87 -15.65
C GLU A 7 -0.42 -17.11 -16.66
N THR A 8 -0.84 -17.79 -17.73
CA THR A 8 -1.72 -17.20 -18.75
C THR A 8 -3.10 -16.88 -18.17
N LEU A 9 -3.67 -17.77 -17.35
CA LEU A 9 -4.95 -17.55 -16.68
C LEU A 9 -4.89 -16.33 -15.75
N VAL A 10 -3.88 -16.27 -14.89
CA VAL A 10 -3.67 -15.16 -13.96
C VAL A 10 -3.47 -13.85 -14.73
N LYS A 11 -2.64 -13.85 -15.79
CA LYS A 11 -2.35 -12.66 -16.60
C LYS A 11 -3.57 -12.18 -17.38
N THR A 12 -4.32 -13.08 -18.01
CA THR A 12 -5.53 -12.71 -18.77
C THR A 12 -6.66 -12.21 -17.87
N THR A 13 -6.70 -12.66 -16.62
CA THR A 13 -7.66 -12.19 -15.62
C THR A 13 -7.25 -10.83 -15.05
N PHE A 14 -5.99 -10.67 -14.62
CA PHE A 14 -5.55 -9.51 -13.83
C PHE A 14 -4.89 -8.38 -14.63
N ASN A 15 -4.52 -8.54 -15.90
CA ASN A 15 -4.00 -7.44 -16.75
C ASN A 15 -5.07 -6.81 -17.65
N GLN A 16 -6.34 -6.97 -17.31
CA GLN A 16 -7.46 -6.48 -18.11
C GLN A 16 -8.54 -5.87 -17.19
N ARG A 17 -9.45 -5.11 -17.80
CA ARG A 17 -10.68 -4.67 -17.14
C ARG A 17 -11.44 -5.89 -16.60
N TYR A 18 -12.13 -5.70 -15.49
CA TYR A 18 -12.94 -6.74 -14.87
C TYR A 18 -13.90 -7.33 -15.90
N ASP A 19 -13.90 -8.66 -15.98
CA ASP A 19 -14.83 -9.44 -16.78
C ASP A 19 -15.28 -10.62 -15.92
N GLU A 20 -16.59 -10.76 -15.82
CA GLU A 20 -17.21 -11.77 -14.97
C GLU A 20 -16.80 -13.19 -15.37
N LYS A 21 -16.75 -13.50 -16.67
CA LYS A 21 -16.43 -14.85 -17.14
C LYS A 21 -14.99 -15.22 -16.83
N ARG A 22 -14.05 -14.31 -17.07
CA ARG A 22 -12.65 -14.50 -16.69
C ARG A 22 -12.49 -14.64 -15.18
N PHE A 23 -13.19 -13.82 -14.40
CA PHE A 23 -13.16 -13.90 -12.94
C PHE A 23 -13.66 -15.26 -12.44
N ILE A 24 -14.81 -15.74 -12.91
CA ILE A 24 -15.35 -17.06 -12.55
C ILE A 24 -14.41 -18.18 -12.99
N SER A 25 -13.86 -18.11 -14.22
CA SER A 25 -12.89 -19.09 -14.71
C SER A 25 -11.66 -19.15 -13.81
N PHE A 26 -11.16 -18.00 -13.38
CA PHE A 26 -10.04 -17.93 -12.43
C PHE A 26 -10.41 -18.53 -11.07
N ILE A 27 -11.58 -18.21 -10.50
CA ILE A 27 -12.02 -18.75 -9.21
C ILE A 27 -12.21 -20.27 -9.28
N ASN A 28 -12.77 -20.79 -10.38
CA ASN A 28 -12.92 -22.23 -10.59
C ASN A 28 -11.57 -22.95 -10.54
N GLU A 29 -10.57 -22.47 -11.27
CA GLU A 29 -9.24 -23.08 -11.26
C GLU A 29 -8.53 -22.88 -9.92
N LEU A 30 -8.69 -21.71 -9.29
CA LEU A 30 -8.12 -21.43 -7.97
C LEU A 30 -8.65 -22.40 -6.90
N LEU A 31 -9.92 -22.77 -6.98
CA LEU A 31 -10.60 -23.62 -6.00
C LEU A 31 -10.76 -25.07 -6.49
N ASN A 32 -9.99 -25.50 -7.49
CA ASN A 32 -10.01 -26.87 -8.02
C ASN A 32 -11.41 -27.37 -8.43
N GLY A 33 -12.25 -26.48 -8.97
CA GLY A 33 -13.61 -26.77 -9.42
C GLY A 33 -14.59 -27.09 -8.29
N ALA A 34 -14.25 -26.77 -7.03
CA ALA A 34 -15.00 -27.15 -5.84
C ALA A 34 -16.30 -26.35 -5.59
N GLY A 35 -16.88 -25.72 -6.61
CA GLY A 35 -18.13 -24.99 -6.48
C GLY A 35 -18.84 -24.77 -7.82
N ASP A 36 -20.17 -24.77 -7.82
CA ASP A 36 -20.96 -24.34 -8.98
C ASP A 36 -21.11 -22.82 -8.94
N PHE A 37 -20.05 -22.11 -9.35
CA PHE A 37 -20.06 -20.65 -9.34
C PHE A 37 -20.83 -20.11 -10.55
N ARG A 38 -22.05 -19.62 -10.30
CA ARG A 38 -22.90 -19.01 -11.31
C ARG A 38 -23.60 -17.78 -10.74
N PRO A 39 -23.91 -16.78 -11.57
CA PRO A 39 -24.74 -15.66 -11.15
C PRO A 39 -26.02 -16.16 -10.50
N HIS A 40 -26.24 -15.82 -9.22
CA HIS A 40 -27.52 -16.15 -8.58
C HIS A 40 -28.67 -15.30 -9.15
N VAL A 41 -28.36 -14.07 -9.58
CA VAL A 41 -29.26 -13.15 -10.28
C VAL A 41 -28.57 -12.68 -11.55
N LEU A 42 -29.21 -12.90 -12.71
CA LEU A 42 -28.73 -12.39 -14.00
C LEU A 42 -28.74 -10.86 -13.99
N GLY A 43 -27.56 -10.25 -14.15
CA GLY A 43 -27.37 -8.79 -14.13
C GLY A 43 -27.10 -8.20 -12.74
N GLY A 44 -27.04 -9.02 -11.70
CA GLY A 44 -26.72 -8.61 -10.33
C GLY A 44 -27.87 -7.94 -9.57
N SER A 45 -27.71 -7.85 -8.25
CA SER A 45 -28.64 -7.20 -7.34
C SER A 45 -28.27 -5.72 -7.17
N THR A 46 -29.21 -4.82 -7.46
CA THR A 46 -28.99 -3.37 -7.34
C THR A 46 -29.23 -2.91 -5.90
N ILE A 47 -28.34 -2.06 -5.38
CA ILE A 47 -28.53 -1.43 -4.07
C ILE A 47 -29.33 -0.13 -4.25
N SER A 48 -30.61 -0.18 -3.91
CA SER A 48 -31.54 0.94 -4.06
C SER A 48 -31.74 1.75 -2.78
N GLN A 49 -31.41 1.21 -1.61
CA GLN A 49 -31.55 1.81 -0.28
C GLN A 49 -30.43 1.38 0.69
N GLY A 50 -30.30 2.07 1.83
CA GLY A 50 -29.32 1.77 2.87
C GLY A 50 -27.99 2.52 2.73
N PRO A 51 -27.06 2.33 3.69
CA PRO A 51 -25.83 3.12 3.80
C PRO A 51 -24.86 2.93 2.62
N PHE A 52 -25.03 1.86 1.84
CA PHE A 52 -24.16 1.51 0.72
C PHE A 52 -24.60 2.10 -0.63
N LYS A 53 -25.82 2.63 -0.74
CA LYS A 53 -26.46 3.04 -2.01
C LYS A 53 -25.62 3.98 -2.86
N GLU A 54 -24.90 4.90 -2.22
CA GLU A 54 -24.12 5.94 -2.88
C GLU A 54 -22.75 5.47 -3.35
N TYR A 55 -22.27 4.37 -2.78
CA TYR A 55 -20.94 3.82 -3.04
C TYR A 55 -21.01 2.64 -4.00
N ILE A 56 -22.03 1.81 -3.86
CA ILE A 56 -22.21 0.56 -4.59
C ILE A 56 -23.45 0.68 -5.46
N GLN A 57 -23.28 0.38 -6.74
CA GLN A 57 -24.37 0.36 -7.71
C GLN A 57 -25.10 -0.98 -7.65
N SER A 58 -24.35 -2.07 -7.76
CA SER A 58 -24.86 -3.44 -7.72
C SER A 58 -23.80 -4.39 -7.19
N TYR A 59 -24.23 -5.59 -6.81
CA TYR A 59 -23.36 -6.69 -6.47
C TYR A 59 -23.86 -7.98 -7.11
N GLN A 60 -22.98 -8.97 -7.21
CA GLN A 60 -23.32 -10.29 -7.71
C GLN A 60 -22.73 -11.35 -6.80
N TYR A 61 -23.59 -12.29 -6.40
CA TYR A 61 -23.21 -13.48 -5.66
C TYR A 61 -23.07 -14.65 -6.62
N PHE A 62 -21.90 -15.29 -6.61
CA PHE A 62 -21.61 -16.43 -7.48
C PHE A 62 -21.75 -17.76 -6.78
N GLY A 63 -21.56 -17.81 -5.46
CA GLY A 63 -21.68 -19.05 -4.70
C GLY A 63 -20.82 -19.08 -3.45
N ARG A 64 -20.81 -20.26 -2.83
CA ARG A 64 -20.09 -20.56 -1.60
C ARG A 64 -19.09 -21.68 -1.89
N TYR A 65 -17.88 -21.49 -1.40
CA TYR A 65 -16.87 -22.53 -1.30
C TYR A 65 -16.72 -22.92 0.17
N THR A 66 -16.77 -24.22 0.46
CA THR A 66 -16.57 -24.76 1.81
C THR A 66 -15.30 -25.58 1.80
N ASP A 67 -14.31 -25.20 2.61
CA ASP A 67 -13.04 -25.94 2.69
C ASP A 67 -13.16 -27.25 3.49
N ALA A 68 -12.07 -28.03 3.53
CA ALA A 68 -12.02 -29.29 4.29
C ALA A 68 -12.27 -29.13 5.80
N ASN A 69 -12.06 -27.92 6.34
CA ASN A 69 -12.28 -27.58 7.74
C ASN A 69 -13.69 -26.99 7.98
N LYS A 70 -14.58 -27.04 6.98
CA LYS A 70 -15.94 -26.48 7.00
C LYS A 70 -15.97 -24.96 7.17
N ASN A 71 -14.92 -24.26 6.72
CA ASN A 71 -14.93 -22.81 6.64
C ASN A 71 -15.61 -22.38 5.34
N ASP A 72 -16.61 -21.51 5.47
CA ASP A 72 -17.37 -20.99 4.33
C ASP A 72 -16.78 -19.68 3.80
N ILE A 73 -16.47 -19.68 2.49
CA ILE A 73 -15.89 -18.57 1.74
C ILE A 73 -16.86 -18.16 0.63
N LEU A 74 -17.32 -16.92 0.69
CA LEU A 74 -18.29 -16.38 -0.27
C LEU A 74 -17.57 -15.78 -1.48
N ILE A 75 -18.07 -16.03 -2.69
CA ILE A 75 -17.54 -15.45 -3.93
C ILE A 75 -18.50 -14.38 -4.42
N ILE A 76 -18.02 -13.13 -4.44
CA ILE A 76 -18.83 -11.97 -4.83
C ILE A 76 -18.09 -11.02 -5.77
N SER A 77 -18.83 -10.29 -6.59
CA SER A 77 -18.35 -9.08 -7.27
C SER A 77 -19.23 -7.89 -6.96
N VAL A 78 -18.63 -6.71 -6.94
CA VAL A 78 -19.27 -5.47 -6.49
C VAL A 78 -18.93 -4.35 -7.47
N TRP A 79 -19.98 -3.80 -8.09
CA TRP A 79 -19.88 -2.64 -8.97
C TRP A 79 -19.95 -1.36 -8.15
N LEU A 80 -18.88 -0.57 -8.20
CA LEU A 80 -18.74 0.71 -7.54
C LEU A 80 -19.24 1.86 -8.42
N ARG A 81 -19.83 2.88 -7.80
CA ARG A 81 -20.22 4.10 -8.51
C ARG A 81 -19.00 4.95 -8.88
N ARG A 82 -19.08 5.57 -10.06
CA ARG A 82 -18.01 6.29 -10.80
C ARG A 82 -17.19 7.31 -10.00
N ASN A 83 -17.74 7.91 -8.93
CA ASN A 83 -17.08 9.00 -8.19
C ASN A 83 -16.30 8.54 -6.93
N LEU A 84 -16.29 7.24 -6.62
CA LEU A 84 -15.84 6.73 -5.30
C LEU A 84 -14.87 5.54 -5.39
N SER A 85 -14.40 5.22 -6.60
CA SER A 85 -13.77 3.95 -6.97
C SER A 85 -12.39 3.66 -6.36
N ARG A 86 -11.58 4.69 -6.02
CA ARG A 86 -10.16 4.45 -5.73
C ARG A 86 -9.75 4.50 -4.25
N ASP A 87 -10.13 5.56 -3.54
CA ASP A 87 -9.47 5.91 -2.27
C ASP A 87 -10.40 6.29 -1.11
N ARG A 88 -11.68 6.61 -1.37
CA ARG A 88 -12.62 7.12 -0.33
C ARG A 88 -13.66 6.11 0.14
N ALA A 89 -13.66 4.90 -0.41
CA ALA A 89 -14.70 3.90 -0.13
C ALA A 89 -14.15 2.57 0.40
N ARG A 90 -12.88 2.48 0.81
CA ARG A 90 -12.30 1.19 1.25
C ARG A 90 -12.96 0.66 2.52
N VAL A 91 -13.19 1.55 3.49
CA VAL A 91 -13.97 1.25 4.71
C VAL A 91 -15.38 0.80 4.35
N MET A 92 -16.01 1.48 3.39
CA MET A 92 -17.35 1.10 2.91
C MET A 92 -17.35 -0.26 2.20
N GLN A 93 -16.34 -0.56 1.39
CA GLN A 93 -16.16 -1.85 0.72
C GLN A 93 -15.95 -2.98 1.73
N ARG A 94 -15.13 -2.74 2.77
CA ARG A 94 -14.89 -3.67 3.87
C ARG A 94 -16.16 -3.93 4.68
N ASN A 95 -16.86 -2.86 5.06
CA ASN A 95 -18.11 -2.93 5.81
C ASN A 95 -19.20 -3.64 5.00
N PHE A 96 -19.31 -3.35 3.69
CA PHE A 96 -20.23 -4.05 2.80
C PHE A 96 -19.93 -5.55 2.76
N ALA A 97 -18.67 -5.93 2.55
CA ALA A 97 -18.29 -7.34 2.56
C ALA A 97 -18.57 -8.00 3.92
N ALA A 98 -18.33 -7.30 5.03
CA ALA A 98 -18.64 -7.81 6.37
C ALA A 98 -20.15 -7.99 6.61
N ASP A 99 -20.97 -7.04 6.17
CA ASP A 99 -22.43 -7.13 6.25
C ASP A 99 -22.99 -8.22 5.32
N PHE A 100 -22.33 -8.46 4.18
CA PHE A 100 -22.64 -9.58 3.29
C PHE A 100 -22.29 -10.93 3.95
N ILE A 101 -21.08 -11.05 4.51
CA ILE A 101 -20.60 -12.26 5.21
C ILE A 101 -21.49 -12.61 6.42
N SER A 102 -21.97 -11.60 7.15
CA SER A 102 -22.86 -11.80 8.31
C SER A 102 -24.34 -12.05 7.94
N GLY A 103 -24.69 -12.07 6.65
CA GLY A 103 -26.04 -12.36 6.18
C GLY A 103 -27.03 -11.20 6.28
N LYS A 104 -26.59 -9.98 6.65
CA LYS A 104 -27.47 -8.81 6.80
C LYS A 104 -28.03 -8.29 5.47
N ILE A 105 -27.31 -8.51 4.38
CA ILE A 105 -27.65 -7.94 3.06
C ILE A 105 -28.63 -8.82 2.29
N ASP A 106 -28.40 -10.13 2.25
CA ASP A 106 -29.11 -11.03 1.32
C ASP A 106 -29.75 -12.23 2.01
N LYS A 107 -29.83 -12.22 3.36
CA LYS A 107 -30.31 -13.35 4.19
C LYS A 107 -29.62 -14.70 3.91
N ILE A 108 -28.48 -14.67 3.21
CA ILE A 108 -27.62 -15.82 2.96
C ILE A 108 -27.04 -16.28 4.30
N THR A 109 -26.91 -17.59 4.49
CA THR A 109 -26.28 -18.17 5.69
C THR A 109 -24.92 -17.52 5.93
N PRO A 110 -24.60 -17.07 7.15
CA PRO A 110 -23.33 -16.44 7.44
C PRO A 110 -22.13 -17.28 6.97
N GLY A 111 -21.10 -16.61 6.45
CA GLY A 111 -19.81 -17.21 6.12
C GLY A 111 -18.71 -16.74 7.08
N MET A 112 -17.47 -17.17 6.85
CA MET A 112 -16.29 -16.73 7.61
C MET A 112 -15.41 -15.75 6.83
N ALA A 113 -15.42 -15.85 5.50
CA ALA A 113 -14.67 -14.97 4.62
C ALA A 113 -15.38 -14.74 3.28
N ALA A 114 -14.88 -13.77 2.51
CA ALA A 114 -15.29 -13.53 1.14
C ALA A 114 -14.10 -13.18 0.24
N LEU A 115 -14.12 -13.71 -0.99
CA LEU A 115 -13.33 -13.23 -2.12
C LEU A 115 -14.20 -12.28 -2.93
N VAL A 116 -13.75 -11.02 -3.02
CA VAL A 116 -14.54 -9.91 -3.56
C VAL A 116 -13.80 -9.23 -4.69
N ALA A 117 -14.40 -9.19 -5.88
CA ALA A 117 -13.94 -8.35 -6.97
C ALA A 117 -14.66 -6.99 -6.93
N PHE A 118 -13.96 -5.92 -6.57
CA PHE A 118 -14.47 -4.55 -6.62
C PHE A 118 -14.03 -3.87 -7.92
N TYR A 119 -14.98 -3.40 -8.72
CA TYR A 119 -14.73 -2.82 -10.04
C TYR A 119 -15.69 -1.66 -10.33
N GLY A 120 -15.43 -0.86 -11.35
CA GLY A 120 -16.28 0.27 -11.76
C GLY A 120 -15.86 0.86 -13.11
N ASP A 121 -16.52 1.94 -13.53
CA ASP A 121 -16.31 2.57 -14.85
C ASP A 121 -15.04 3.42 -14.97
N ASP A 122 -14.42 3.79 -13.85
CA ASP A 122 -13.21 4.63 -13.81
C ASP A 122 -12.53 4.44 -12.45
N PRO A 123 -11.27 3.96 -12.35
CA PRO A 123 -10.38 3.57 -13.45
C PRO A 123 -10.67 2.16 -14.01
N ASP A 124 -9.99 1.81 -15.09
CA ASP A 124 -9.99 0.46 -15.72
C ASP A 124 -9.42 -0.64 -14.82
N ASP A 125 -8.74 -0.23 -13.75
CA ASP A 125 -8.16 -1.11 -12.74
C ASP A 125 -9.20 -1.45 -11.67
N TRP A 126 -9.14 -2.68 -11.17
CA TRP A 126 -10.08 -3.25 -10.22
C TRP A 126 -9.32 -3.90 -9.05
N ARG A 127 -10.03 -4.29 -7.99
CA ARG A 127 -9.42 -4.87 -6.79
C ARG A 127 -9.97 -6.25 -6.51
N LEU A 128 -9.08 -7.22 -6.43
CA LEU A 128 -9.39 -8.52 -5.83
C LEU A 128 -9.09 -8.42 -4.33
N SER A 129 -10.11 -8.61 -3.50
CA SER A 129 -10.02 -8.47 -2.04
C SER A 129 -10.38 -9.77 -1.35
N PHE A 130 -9.63 -10.12 -0.31
CA PHE A 130 -9.98 -11.14 0.66
C PHE A 130 -10.44 -10.44 1.94
N VAL A 131 -11.66 -10.72 2.38
CA VAL A 131 -12.24 -10.16 3.60
C VAL A 131 -12.55 -11.29 4.56
N LYS A 132 -12.06 -11.19 5.80
CA LYS A 132 -12.30 -12.16 6.86
C LYS A 132 -12.97 -11.48 8.04
N VAL A 133 -13.95 -12.16 8.62
CA VAL A 133 -14.62 -11.73 9.85
C VAL A 133 -14.48 -12.84 10.86
N ASP A 134 -13.93 -12.54 12.03
CA ASP A 134 -13.93 -13.50 13.13
C ASP A 134 -15.33 -13.46 13.76
N THR A 135 -16.12 -14.51 13.54
CA THR A 135 -17.49 -14.62 14.05
C THR A 135 -17.67 -15.88 14.89
N GLU A 136 -18.41 -15.76 15.98
CA GLU A 136 -18.94 -16.89 16.74
C GLU A 136 -20.45 -17.03 16.49
N LEU A 137 -20.92 -18.27 16.31
CA LEU A 137 -22.34 -18.57 16.30
C LEU A 137 -22.80 -18.73 17.75
N VAL A 138 -23.59 -17.77 18.24
CA VAL A 138 -24.20 -17.83 19.57
C VAL A 138 -25.65 -18.25 19.39
N CYS A 139 -26.00 -19.46 19.81
CA CYS A 139 -27.36 -19.96 19.76
C CYS A 139 -28.06 -19.71 21.09
N ASN A 140 -29.26 -19.11 21.04
CA ASN A 140 -30.11 -18.97 22.22
C ASN A 140 -30.78 -20.33 22.56
N GLU A 141 -31.35 -20.45 23.76
CA GLU A 141 -32.04 -21.65 24.28
C GLU A 141 -33.20 -22.17 23.39
N LYS A 142 -33.63 -21.38 22.40
CA LYS A 142 -34.66 -21.73 21.40
C LYS A 142 -34.08 -22.13 20.02
N GLU A 143 -32.81 -22.51 19.95
CA GLU A 143 -32.07 -22.87 18.72
C GLU A 143 -31.94 -21.75 17.66
N VAL A 144 -32.25 -20.51 18.02
CA VAL A 144 -32.01 -19.35 17.15
C VAL A 144 -30.55 -18.94 17.27
N CYS A 145 -29.76 -19.20 16.24
CA CYS A 145 -28.35 -18.85 16.18
C CYS A 145 -28.14 -17.44 15.61
N ILE A 146 -27.47 -16.59 16.39
CA ILE A 146 -27.08 -15.23 16.01
C ILE A 146 -25.56 -15.24 15.85
N THR A 147 -25.08 -14.77 14.70
CA THR A 147 -23.65 -14.58 14.45
C THR A 147 -23.17 -13.34 15.21
N LYS A 148 -22.35 -13.53 16.23
CA LYS A 148 -21.68 -12.45 16.96
C LYS A 148 -20.31 -12.20 16.35
N THR A 149 -20.10 -10.99 15.84
CA THR A 149 -18.79 -10.55 15.37
C THR A 149 -17.87 -10.32 16.57
N LEU A 150 -16.74 -11.04 16.60
CA LEU A 150 -15.74 -10.95 17.67
C LEU A 150 -14.71 -9.85 17.40
N SER A 151 -14.40 -9.58 16.12
CA SER A 151 -13.42 -8.60 15.70
C SER A 151 -13.88 -7.82 14.45
N PRO A 152 -13.42 -6.58 14.26
CA PRO A 152 -13.68 -5.86 13.02
C PRO A 152 -13.13 -6.63 11.81
N ALA A 153 -13.86 -6.60 10.70
CA ALA A 153 -13.46 -7.29 9.47
C ALA A 153 -12.07 -6.82 9.02
N LYS A 154 -11.21 -7.77 8.62
CA LYS A 154 -9.90 -7.51 8.04
C LYS A 154 -9.97 -7.71 6.55
N ARG A 155 -9.42 -6.77 5.80
CA ARG A 155 -9.39 -6.81 4.34
C ARG A 155 -7.97 -6.69 3.81
N SER A 156 -7.60 -7.63 2.95
CA SER A 156 -6.35 -7.58 2.18
C SER A 156 -6.67 -7.58 0.69
N SER A 157 -6.07 -6.68 -0.09
CA SER A 157 -6.46 -6.50 -1.51
C SER A 157 -5.28 -6.40 -2.46
N PHE A 158 -5.36 -7.10 -3.59
CA PHE A 158 -4.54 -6.83 -4.77
C PHE A 158 -5.19 -5.75 -5.63
N LEU A 159 -4.40 -4.75 -6.03
CA LEU A 159 -4.76 -3.86 -7.13
C LEU A 159 -4.31 -4.51 -8.45
N VAL A 160 -5.25 -4.68 -9.37
CA VAL A 160 -5.06 -5.39 -10.64
C VAL A 160 -5.73 -4.60 -11.77
N GLY A 161 -5.32 -4.80 -13.01
CA GLY A 161 -5.94 -4.11 -14.14
C GLY A 161 -4.98 -3.85 -15.29
N LEU A 162 -5.43 -3.00 -16.21
CA LEU A 162 -4.69 -2.68 -17.43
C LEU A 162 -3.34 -1.99 -17.13
N HIS A 163 -3.28 -1.21 -16.05
CA HIS A 163 -2.11 -0.39 -15.71
C HIS A 163 -1.24 -0.99 -14.60
N GLU A 164 -1.55 -2.19 -14.12
CA GLU A 164 -0.89 -2.78 -12.96
C GLU A 164 -0.14 -4.08 -13.34
N PRO A 165 1.09 -4.29 -12.82
CA PRO A 165 1.82 -5.52 -13.05
C PRO A 165 1.17 -6.72 -12.35
N SER A 166 1.20 -7.88 -13.00
CA SER A 166 0.63 -9.13 -12.47
C SER A 166 1.66 -10.08 -11.87
N HIS A 167 2.94 -9.71 -11.82
CA HIS A 167 4.00 -10.61 -11.35
C HIS A 167 3.77 -11.05 -9.89
N THR A 168 3.37 -10.14 -9.01
CA THR A 168 3.01 -10.50 -7.64
C THR A 168 1.84 -11.50 -7.61
N CYS A 169 0.78 -11.26 -8.39
CA CYS A 169 -0.34 -12.19 -8.48
C CYS A 169 0.10 -13.57 -9.02
N MET A 170 0.92 -13.62 -10.07
CA MET A 170 1.44 -14.89 -10.62
C MET A 170 2.25 -15.66 -9.57
N LYS A 171 3.14 -15.00 -8.84
CA LYS A 171 3.94 -15.64 -7.79
C LYS A 171 3.12 -16.17 -6.62
N ARG A 172 1.95 -15.57 -6.32
CA ARG A 172 1.10 -15.97 -5.20
C ARG A 172 0.02 -16.98 -5.58
N PHE A 173 -0.65 -16.78 -6.71
CA PHE A 173 -1.76 -17.63 -7.14
C PHE A 173 -1.30 -18.88 -7.89
N CYS A 174 -0.29 -18.81 -8.77
CA CYS A 174 0.11 -19.98 -9.57
C CYS A 174 0.47 -21.21 -8.72
N PRO A 175 1.23 -21.10 -7.60
CA PRO A 175 1.53 -22.27 -6.77
C PRO A 175 0.28 -22.98 -6.26
N LEU A 176 -0.76 -22.24 -5.88
CA LEU A 176 -2.00 -22.81 -5.38
C LEU A 176 -2.84 -23.42 -6.51
N ILE A 177 -2.89 -22.75 -7.67
CA ILE A 177 -3.64 -23.24 -8.83
C ILE A 177 -3.01 -24.53 -9.41
N LEU A 178 -1.69 -24.68 -9.31
CA LEU A 178 -0.99 -25.88 -9.77
C LEU A 178 -1.15 -27.07 -8.81
N GLU A 179 -1.51 -26.81 -7.56
CA GLU A 179 -1.81 -27.86 -6.60
C GLU A 179 -3.24 -28.37 -6.81
N THR A 180 -3.37 -29.43 -7.62
CA THR A 180 -4.67 -30.00 -8.00
C THR A 180 -5.11 -31.17 -7.12
N LYS A 181 -4.30 -31.60 -6.14
CA LYS A 181 -4.61 -32.80 -5.33
C LYS A 181 -5.60 -32.50 -4.22
N GLU A 182 -5.50 -31.31 -3.64
CA GLU A 182 -6.31 -30.91 -2.49
C GLU A 182 -6.97 -29.56 -2.76
N GLN A 183 -8.16 -29.37 -2.22
CA GLN A 183 -8.83 -28.08 -2.32
C GLN A 183 -8.20 -27.09 -1.33
N PRO A 184 -8.05 -25.80 -1.69
CA PRO A 184 -7.35 -24.84 -0.87
C PRO A 184 -8.11 -24.48 0.41
N THR A 185 -7.44 -24.54 1.54
CA THR A 185 -8.00 -24.13 2.83
C THR A 185 -8.15 -22.61 2.96
N LEU A 186 -9.01 -22.15 3.88
CA LEU A 186 -9.13 -20.75 4.25
C LEU A 186 -7.77 -20.12 4.59
N SER A 187 -6.92 -20.84 5.33
CA SER A 187 -5.59 -20.34 5.72
C SER A 187 -4.65 -20.18 4.53
N GLN A 188 -4.71 -21.07 3.52
CA GLN A 188 -3.91 -20.95 2.31
C GLN A 188 -4.37 -19.76 1.46
N LEU A 189 -5.68 -19.53 1.38
CA LEU A 189 -6.25 -18.36 0.70
C LEU A 189 -5.90 -17.07 1.44
N GLU A 190 -5.96 -17.03 2.77
CA GLU A 190 -5.54 -15.88 3.57
C GLU A 190 -4.05 -15.57 3.38
N GLU A 191 -3.20 -16.60 3.38
CA GLU A 191 -1.75 -16.46 3.17
C GLU A 191 -1.46 -15.80 1.81
N ILE A 192 -2.14 -16.16 0.72
CA ILE A 192 -1.94 -15.54 -0.61
C ILE A 192 -2.00 -14.01 -0.55
N PHE A 193 -2.92 -13.47 0.25
CA PHE A 193 -3.14 -12.03 0.42
C PHE A 193 -2.31 -11.41 1.56
N HIS A 194 -1.38 -12.15 2.13
CA HIS A 194 -0.51 -11.68 3.21
C HIS A 194 0.61 -10.77 2.68
N VAL A 195 0.62 -9.50 3.11
CA VAL A 195 1.55 -8.47 2.63
C VAL A 195 3.01 -8.78 2.95
N GLU A 196 3.29 -9.40 4.11
CA GLU A 196 4.67 -9.72 4.49
C GLU A 196 5.35 -10.67 3.49
N ALA A 197 4.58 -11.54 2.84
CA ALA A 197 5.15 -12.47 1.87
C ALA A 197 5.64 -11.72 0.61
N VAL A 198 4.87 -10.73 0.14
CA VAL A 198 5.28 -9.86 -0.98
C VAL A 198 6.47 -8.99 -0.59
N THR A 199 6.44 -8.46 0.62
CA THR A 199 7.55 -7.68 1.19
C THR A 199 8.85 -8.51 1.22
N ARG A 200 8.80 -9.76 1.68
CA ARG A 200 9.97 -10.66 1.71
C ARG A 200 10.48 -10.99 0.31
N LEU A 201 9.58 -11.27 -0.63
CA LEU A 201 9.94 -11.55 -2.03
C LEU A 201 10.68 -10.37 -2.65
N PHE A 202 10.10 -9.17 -2.56
CA PHE A 202 10.73 -7.96 -3.08
C PHE A 202 12.06 -7.66 -2.36
N PHE A 203 12.13 -7.85 -1.04
CA PHE A 203 13.36 -7.64 -0.27
C PHE A 203 14.53 -8.51 -0.78
N ASN A 204 14.28 -9.80 -1.02
CA ASN A 204 15.32 -10.71 -1.50
C ASN A 204 15.85 -10.29 -2.88
N GLU A 205 14.97 -9.87 -3.78
CA GLU A 205 15.36 -9.39 -5.11
C GLU A 205 16.07 -8.03 -5.04
N TYR A 206 15.62 -7.14 -4.14
CA TYR A 206 16.27 -5.88 -3.83
C TYR A 206 17.71 -6.12 -3.33
N LEU A 207 17.90 -7.04 -2.37
CA LEU A 207 19.21 -7.38 -1.82
C LEU A 207 20.15 -7.97 -2.88
N ALA A 208 19.62 -8.78 -3.79
CA ALA A 208 20.38 -9.30 -4.91
C ALA A 208 20.84 -8.16 -5.86
N CYS A 209 19.98 -7.18 -6.12
CA CYS A 209 20.33 -6.00 -6.91
C CYS A 209 21.38 -5.13 -6.21
N TYR A 210 21.19 -4.86 -4.91
CA TYR A 210 22.14 -4.11 -4.08
C TYR A 210 23.53 -4.75 -4.08
N THR A 211 23.61 -6.08 -3.88
CA THR A 211 24.88 -6.81 -3.87
C THR A 211 25.60 -6.70 -5.22
N LYS A 212 24.86 -6.84 -6.33
CA LYS A 212 25.43 -6.71 -7.69
C LYS A 212 25.91 -5.29 -7.99
N LEU A 213 25.13 -4.28 -7.61
CA LEU A 213 25.51 -2.87 -7.74
C LEU A 213 26.78 -2.58 -6.95
N THR A 214 26.83 -3.00 -5.69
CA THR A 214 27.99 -2.81 -4.79
C THR A 214 29.24 -3.47 -5.38
N ALA A 215 29.13 -4.71 -5.85
CA ALA A 215 30.24 -5.41 -6.49
C ALA A 215 30.71 -4.72 -7.77
N SER A 216 29.80 -4.15 -8.56
CA SER A 216 30.17 -3.40 -9.77
C SER A 216 30.86 -2.08 -9.42
N LEU A 217 30.36 -1.35 -8.43
CA LEU A 217 30.96 -0.11 -7.97
C LEU A 217 32.36 -0.35 -7.40
N GLN A 218 32.53 -1.42 -6.60
CA GLN A 218 33.84 -1.79 -6.07
C GLN A 218 34.86 -2.10 -7.18
N LYS A 219 34.42 -2.74 -8.27
CA LYS A 219 35.29 -2.97 -9.43
C LYS A 219 35.76 -1.65 -10.05
N ILE A 220 34.85 -0.69 -10.21
CA ILE A 220 35.18 0.65 -10.75
C ILE A 220 36.17 1.37 -9.82
N ILE A 221 35.89 1.39 -8.51
CA ILE A 221 36.79 1.99 -7.50
C ILE A 221 38.19 1.36 -7.54
N ASN A 222 38.31 0.07 -7.85
CA ASN A 222 39.61 -0.60 -7.93
C ASN A 222 40.34 -0.37 -9.27
N SER A 223 39.61 -0.02 -10.34
CA SER A 223 40.18 0.10 -11.68
C SER A 223 40.41 1.54 -12.13
N ASP A 224 39.59 2.49 -11.66
CA ASP A 224 39.65 3.90 -12.04
C ASP A 224 40.26 4.72 -10.91
N LYS A 225 41.43 5.30 -11.17
CA LYS A 225 42.18 6.08 -10.19
C LYS A 225 41.44 7.35 -9.73
N VAL A 226 40.72 8.02 -10.63
CA VAL A 226 39.99 9.26 -10.28
C VAL A 226 38.86 8.94 -9.32
N VAL A 227 38.12 7.85 -9.60
CA VAL A 227 37.05 7.37 -8.71
C VAL A 227 37.63 6.89 -7.38
N HIS A 228 38.74 6.15 -7.42
CA HIS A 228 39.43 5.67 -6.23
C HIS A 228 39.82 6.82 -5.28
N ASP A 229 40.59 7.78 -5.80
CA ASP A 229 41.13 8.89 -5.02
C ASP A 229 39.98 9.75 -4.45
N GLU A 230 38.90 9.99 -5.21
CA GLU A 230 37.73 10.74 -4.72
C GLU A 230 37.01 9.99 -3.59
N PHE A 231 36.78 8.69 -3.73
CA PHE A 231 36.11 7.88 -2.72
C PHE A 231 36.94 7.77 -1.44
N GLU A 232 38.25 7.56 -1.56
CA GLU A 232 39.17 7.50 -0.42
C GLU A 232 39.23 8.84 0.32
N ASN A 233 39.44 9.95 -0.41
CA ASN A 233 39.53 11.30 0.19
C ASN A 233 38.25 11.72 0.92
N LYS A 234 37.09 11.28 0.41
CA LYS A 234 35.78 11.57 1.01
C LYS A 234 35.35 10.50 2.02
N ASN A 235 36.16 9.46 2.22
CA ASN A 235 35.86 8.30 3.05
C ASN A 235 34.50 7.67 2.70
N ILE A 236 34.22 7.48 1.40
CA ILE A 236 32.97 6.89 0.89
C ILE A 236 33.17 5.39 0.68
N GLU A 237 32.36 4.58 1.34
CA GLU A 237 32.34 3.13 1.08
C GLU A 237 31.38 2.79 -0.08
N ALA A 238 31.75 1.80 -0.88
CA ALA A 238 30.91 1.30 -1.98
C ALA A 238 29.54 0.80 -1.50
N SER A 239 29.50 0.19 -0.31
CA SER A 239 28.29 -0.28 0.38
C SER A 239 27.34 0.87 0.70
N GLU A 240 27.85 1.92 1.35
CA GLU A 240 27.08 3.12 1.71
C GLU A 240 26.55 3.85 0.47
N PHE A 241 27.40 4.02 -0.55
CA PHE A 241 27.00 4.64 -1.81
C PHE A 241 25.90 3.84 -2.51
N SER A 242 26.07 2.52 -2.62
CA SER A 242 25.09 1.62 -3.25
C SER A 242 23.77 1.60 -2.48
N LYS A 243 23.83 1.69 -1.14
CA LYS A 243 22.65 1.78 -0.27
C LYS A 243 21.89 3.08 -0.52
N LYS A 244 22.60 4.21 -0.61
CA LYS A 244 22.00 5.52 -0.93
C LYS A 244 21.37 5.50 -2.32
N LEU A 245 22.09 5.01 -3.32
CA LEU A 245 21.62 4.94 -4.71
C LEU A 245 20.35 4.08 -4.85
N MET A 246 20.34 2.87 -4.29
CA MET A 246 19.14 2.03 -4.29
C MET A 246 17.97 2.71 -3.56
N GLY A 247 18.26 3.41 -2.45
CA GLY A 247 17.30 4.22 -1.70
C GLY A 247 16.70 5.37 -2.51
N GLN A 248 17.51 6.08 -3.29
CA GLN A 248 17.05 7.14 -4.19
C GLN A 248 16.14 6.59 -5.28
N ILE A 249 16.52 5.48 -5.93
CA ILE A 249 15.73 4.85 -7.00
C ILE A 249 14.37 4.39 -6.46
N VAL A 250 14.35 3.67 -5.34
CA VAL A 250 13.10 3.15 -4.77
C VAL A 250 12.19 4.29 -4.27
N PHE A 251 12.77 5.40 -3.77
CA PHE A 251 12.00 6.59 -3.42
C PHE A 251 11.25 7.16 -4.64
N LEU A 252 11.91 7.23 -5.81
CA LEU A 252 11.25 7.70 -7.04
C LEU A 252 10.10 6.78 -7.47
N TYR A 253 10.18 5.48 -7.19
CA TYR A 253 9.08 4.54 -7.43
C TYR A 253 7.85 4.82 -6.56
N PHE A 254 8.03 5.25 -5.31
CA PHE A 254 6.90 5.74 -4.49
C PHE A 254 6.38 7.07 -5.03
N LEU A 255 7.28 7.98 -5.38
CA LEU A 255 6.91 9.33 -5.82
C LEU A 255 6.15 9.35 -7.15
N GLN A 256 6.56 8.53 -8.13
CA GLN A 256 5.88 8.45 -9.43
C GLN A 256 4.43 8.01 -9.32
N LYS A 257 4.05 7.27 -8.26
CA LYS A 257 2.65 6.90 -8.02
C LYS A 257 1.75 8.09 -7.70
N LYS A 258 2.31 9.21 -7.22
CA LYS A 258 1.60 10.50 -7.09
C LYS A 258 1.42 11.23 -8.43
N GLY A 259 2.07 10.79 -9.50
CA GLY A 259 2.10 11.48 -10.79
C GLY A 259 2.87 12.80 -10.75
N TRP A 260 3.81 12.93 -9.79
CA TRP A 260 4.59 14.16 -9.61
C TRP A 260 5.88 14.18 -10.43
N LEU A 261 6.32 13.04 -10.97
CA LEU A 261 7.51 12.99 -11.82
C LEU A 261 7.13 13.08 -13.29
N GLY A 262 7.90 13.85 -14.07
CA GLY A 262 7.74 13.92 -15.53
C GLY A 262 6.48 14.64 -16.00
N VAL A 263 6.05 15.69 -15.28
CA VAL A 263 4.87 16.48 -15.66
C VAL A 263 5.24 17.42 -16.81
N LYS A 264 4.39 17.55 -17.83
CA LYS A 264 4.62 18.51 -18.92
C LYS A 264 4.51 19.95 -18.40
N GLN A 265 5.22 20.89 -19.01
CA GLN A 265 5.30 22.29 -18.56
C GLN A 265 3.91 22.93 -18.34
N ASP A 266 2.95 22.67 -19.23
CA ASP A 266 1.60 23.25 -19.19
C ASP A 266 0.56 22.36 -18.50
N LYS A 267 0.99 21.35 -17.73
CA LYS A 267 0.09 20.41 -17.05
C LYS A 267 0.19 20.55 -15.54
N GLU A 268 -0.92 20.23 -14.87
CA GLU A 268 -1.02 20.25 -13.41
C GLU A 268 -0.19 19.13 -12.78
N TRP A 269 0.25 19.34 -11.54
CA TRP A 269 0.90 18.30 -10.76
C TRP A 269 -0.02 17.10 -10.58
N GLY A 270 0.52 15.89 -10.72
CA GLY A 270 -0.25 14.65 -10.63
C GLY A 270 -0.60 14.03 -11.98
N THR A 271 -0.38 14.72 -13.10
CA THR A 271 -0.59 14.17 -14.45
C THR A 271 0.64 13.46 -15.02
N GLY A 272 1.73 13.35 -14.25
CA GLY A 272 2.96 12.71 -14.67
C GLY A 272 2.79 11.19 -14.82
N PRO A 273 3.62 10.54 -15.65
CA PRO A 273 3.57 9.09 -15.83
C PRO A 273 3.84 8.34 -14.51
N LYS A 274 3.01 7.32 -14.23
CA LYS A 274 3.19 6.42 -13.08
C LYS A 274 4.29 5.37 -13.28
N ASP A 275 4.90 5.36 -14.46
CA ASP A 275 6.02 4.53 -14.91
C ASP A 275 7.22 5.40 -15.35
N PHE A 276 7.37 6.60 -14.76
CA PHE A 276 8.42 7.57 -15.11
C PHE A 276 9.83 6.97 -15.15
N MET A 277 10.23 6.20 -14.13
CA MET A 277 11.57 5.59 -14.06
C MET A 277 11.82 4.60 -15.20
N LYS A 278 10.80 3.84 -15.59
CA LYS A 278 10.86 2.96 -16.76
C LYS A 278 11.01 3.75 -18.05
N GLN A 279 10.24 4.82 -18.24
CA GLN A 279 10.35 5.66 -19.44
C GLN A 279 11.71 6.36 -19.55
N LEU A 280 12.29 6.80 -18.42
CA LEU A 280 13.66 7.31 -18.35
C LEU A 280 14.66 6.24 -18.80
N PHE A 281 14.58 5.03 -18.22
CA PHE A 281 15.49 3.94 -18.55
C PHE A 281 15.33 3.46 -19.99
N GLU A 282 14.12 3.44 -20.56
CA GLU A 282 13.90 3.09 -21.95
C GLU A 282 14.34 4.19 -22.94
N GLY A 283 14.87 5.33 -22.46
CA GLY A 283 15.33 6.43 -23.29
C GLY A 283 14.20 7.19 -24.01
N LYS A 284 12.95 7.04 -23.54
CA LYS A 284 11.77 7.67 -24.16
C LYS A 284 11.67 9.17 -23.86
N ILE A 285 12.31 9.61 -22.78
CA ILE A 285 12.30 11.01 -22.34
C ILE A 285 13.52 11.73 -22.90
N VAL A 286 14.71 11.18 -22.67
CA VAL A 286 15.98 11.70 -23.17
C VAL A 286 16.91 10.56 -23.56
N PRO A 287 17.70 10.70 -24.64
CA PRO A 287 18.73 9.74 -25.00
C PRO A 287 19.91 9.82 -24.02
N TYR A 288 20.59 8.69 -23.80
CA TYR A 288 21.76 8.60 -22.93
C TYR A 288 22.69 7.45 -23.38
N ASP A 289 23.93 7.49 -22.93
CA ASP A 289 24.90 6.40 -23.11
C ASP A 289 25.08 5.62 -21.80
N ASN A 290 25.28 6.32 -20.69
CA ASN A 290 25.34 5.76 -19.34
C ASN A 290 24.16 6.21 -18.48
N PHE A 291 23.35 5.27 -17.99
CA PHE A 291 22.15 5.63 -17.23
C PHE A 291 22.46 6.28 -15.87
N PHE A 292 23.56 5.93 -15.21
CA PHE A 292 23.89 6.54 -13.93
C PHE A 292 24.37 7.98 -14.14
N ASP A 293 25.44 8.13 -14.92
CA ASP A 293 26.17 9.38 -15.15
C ASP A 293 25.32 10.42 -15.90
N ASP A 294 24.63 10.01 -16.97
CA ASP A 294 23.90 10.94 -17.84
C ASP A 294 22.49 11.28 -17.32
N ILE A 295 21.87 10.38 -16.56
CA ILE A 295 20.45 10.47 -16.16
C ILE A 295 20.28 10.56 -14.65
N LEU A 296 20.76 9.58 -13.88
CA LEU A 296 20.49 9.53 -12.44
C LEU A 296 21.20 10.62 -11.66
N GLU A 297 22.49 10.90 -11.93
CA GLU A 297 23.22 11.95 -11.22
C GLU A 297 22.59 13.35 -11.45
N PRO A 298 22.30 13.79 -12.69
CA PRO A 298 21.62 15.06 -12.91
C PRO A 298 20.20 15.08 -12.33
N LEU A 299 19.45 13.97 -12.42
CA LEU A 299 18.12 13.85 -11.82
C LEU A 299 18.18 14.03 -10.29
N PHE A 300 19.12 13.37 -9.61
CA PHE A 300 19.23 13.47 -8.16
C PHE A 300 19.79 14.83 -7.73
N TYR A 301 21.00 15.16 -8.20
CA TYR A 301 21.82 16.24 -7.64
C TYR A 301 21.46 17.62 -8.18
N GLU A 302 20.86 17.70 -9.37
CA GLU A 302 20.34 18.96 -9.92
C GLU A 302 18.81 19.01 -9.78
N ALA A 303 18.10 18.03 -10.36
CA ALA A 303 16.65 18.12 -10.46
C ALA A 303 15.98 18.02 -9.08
N LEU A 304 16.28 17.02 -8.28
CA LEU A 304 15.55 16.78 -7.02
C LEU A 304 16.13 17.56 -5.83
N ALA A 305 17.43 17.84 -5.84
CA ALA A 305 18.14 18.46 -4.72
C ALA A 305 18.27 20.00 -4.77
N GLN A 306 18.02 20.65 -5.92
CA GLN A 306 18.14 22.11 -6.04
C GLN A 306 16.80 22.76 -6.35
N LYS A 307 16.48 23.83 -5.61
CA LYS A 307 15.26 24.61 -5.83
C LYS A 307 15.37 25.40 -7.15
N ARG A 308 14.31 25.36 -7.96
CA ARG A 308 14.18 26.10 -9.22
C ARG A 308 12.89 26.92 -9.20
N ASP A 309 12.84 28.03 -9.92
CA ASP A 309 11.70 28.96 -9.86
C ASP A 309 10.43 28.40 -10.52
N SER A 310 10.54 27.55 -11.54
CA SER A 310 9.41 27.00 -12.31
C SER A 310 9.23 25.49 -12.17
N ASP A 311 10.05 24.84 -11.32
CA ASP A 311 10.20 23.37 -11.23
C ASP A 311 10.51 22.68 -12.59
N TYR A 312 10.73 23.44 -13.65
CA TYR A 312 11.06 22.94 -14.97
C TYR A 312 12.54 22.57 -15.01
N TYR A 313 12.82 21.34 -15.46
CA TYR A 313 14.17 20.84 -15.62
C TYR A 313 14.48 20.70 -17.12
N SER A 314 15.27 21.65 -17.63
CA SER A 314 15.55 21.82 -19.05
C SER A 314 16.17 20.59 -19.71
N ARG A 315 17.06 19.87 -19.00
CA ARG A 315 17.71 18.66 -19.53
C ARG A 315 16.69 17.61 -19.93
N PHE A 316 15.58 17.45 -19.20
CA PHE A 316 14.55 16.45 -19.48
C PHE A 316 13.32 17.02 -20.18
N GLY A 317 13.22 18.35 -20.32
CA GLY A 317 12.05 19.01 -20.92
C GLY A 317 10.76 18.82 -20.10
N LEU A 318 10.88 18.59 -18.79
CA LEU A 318 9.77 18.20 -17.91
C LEU A 318 9.85 18.93 -16.58
N ARG A 319 8.72 19.02 -15.89
CA ARG A 319 8.64 19.50 -14.51
C ARG A 319 8.99 18.37 -13.56
N ILE A 320 9.92 18.65 -12.65
CA ILE A 320 10.40 17.75 -11.61
C ILE A 320 10.43 18.53 -10.29
N PRO A 321 9.75 18.03 -9.24
CA PRO A 321 9.63 18.75 -7.98
C PRO A 321 10.97 18.79 -7.25
N PHE A 322 11.19 19.87 -6.52
CA PHE A 322 12.26 19.93 -5.52
C PHE A 322 11.85 19.19 -4.24
N LEU A 323 12.73 18.33 -3.71
CA LEU A 323 12.46 17.47 -2.54
C LEU A 323 13.43 17.66 -1.37
N ASN A 324 14.15 18.78 -1.35
CA ASN A 324 15.26 19.04 -0.42
C ASN A 324 16.47 18.09 -0.59
N GLY A 325 17.59 18.50 0.01
CA GLY A 325 18.90 17.97 -0.29
C GLY A 325 19.33 16.68 0.44
N GLY A 326 18.70 16.26 1.53
CA GLY A 326 19.27 15.14 2.33
C GLY A 326 19.52 13.84 1.55
N LEU A 327 18.47 13.26 0.97
CA LEU A 327 18.58 12.00 0.21
C LEU A 327 19.20 12.22 -1.19
N PHE A 328 18.96 13.38 -1.78
CA PHE A 328 19.28 13.64 -3.19
C PHE A 328 20.54 14.47 -3.39
N GLU A 329 21.31 14.83 -2.35
CA GLU A 329 22.62 15.47 -2.48
C GLU A 329 23.74 14.46 -2.79
N PRO A 330 24.86 14.91 -3.39
CA PRO A 330 26.05 14.08 -3.55
C PRO A 330 26.55 13.57 -2.20
N MET A 331 26.85 12.26 -2.12
CA MET A 331 27.32 11.64 -0.88
C MET A 331 28.65 12.26 -0.42
N LYS A 332 28.70 12.76 0.82
CA LYS A 332 29.89 13.42 1.39
C LYS A 332 30.48 14.52 0.48
N GLY A 333 29.64 15.11 -0.39
CA GLY A 333 30.04 16.13 -1.34
C GLY A 333 31.10 15.67 -2.34
N TYR A 334 31.05 14.41 -2.81
CA TYR A 334 31.92 13.98 -3.91
C TYR A 334 31.63 14.77 -5.19
N ASN A 335 32.67 14.99 -5.99
CA ASN A 335 32.59 15.80 -7.20
C ASN A 335 32.03 14.98 -8.38
N TRP A 336 30.71 14.78 -8.39
CA TRP A 336 30.00 14.04 -9.44
C TRP A 336 30.16 14.64 -10.86
N VAL A 337 30.55 15.93 -10.98
CA VAL A 337 30.78 16.56 -12.30
C VAL A 337 32.14 16.17 -12.90
N LYS A 338 33.14 15.85 -12.06
CA LYS A 338 34.50 15.48 -12.50
C LYS A 338 34.80 13.99 -12.40
N THR A 339 34.00 13.27 -11.61
CA THR A 339 34.21 11.86 -11.29
C THR A 339 33.15 11.02 -11.99
N ASN A 340 33.49 10.48 -13.17
CA ASN A 340 32.54 9.74 -13.99
C ASN A 340 32.39 8.30 -13.51
N ILE A 341 31.29 7.98 -12.83
CA ILE A 341 31.03 6.64 -12.30
C ILE A 341 30.24 5.83 -13.33
N ARG A 342 30.94 5.24 -14.30
CA ARG A 342 30.32 4.51 -15.42
C ARG A 342 29.83 3.10 -15.04
N LEU A 343 28.76 3.04 -14.26
CA LEU A 343 28.06 1.79 -13.93
C LEU A 343 27.38 1.19 -15.15
N GLU A 344 27.45 -0.14 -15.31
CA GLU A 344 26.87 -0.80 -16.48
C GLU A 344 25.33 -0.71 -16.52
N ASN A 345 24.76 -0.29 -17.66
CA ASN A 345 23.31 -0.16 -17.84
C ASN A 345 22.54 -1.46 -17.57
N LYS A 346 23.17 -2.64 -17.71
CA LYS A 346 22.57 -3.94 -17.39
C LYS A 346 22.16 -4.07 -15.92
N ILE A 347 22.85 -3.38 -15.02
CA ILE A 347 22.54 -3.38 -13.58
C ILE A 347 21.21 -2.64 -13.37
N PHE A 348 21.07 -1.48 -14.00
CA PHE A 348 19.84 -0.69 -13.93
C PHE A 348 18.67 -1.34 -14.66
N LYS A 349 18.93 -2.06 -15.77
CA LYS A 349 17.94 -2.94 -16.40
C LYS A 349 17.35 -3.92 -15.40
N GLN A 350 18.23 -4.58 -14.63
CA GLN A 350 17.81 -5.56 -13.64
C GLN A 350 17.04 -4.91 -12.47
N ILE A 351 17.49 -3.74 -11.99
CA ILE A 351 16.84 -3.01 -10.91
C ILE A 351 15.44 -2.53 -11.34
N ILE A 352 15.35 -1.84 -12.47
CA ILE A 352 14.14 -1.15 -12.94
C ILE A 352 13.20 -2.18 -13.57
N LEU A 353 13.58 -2.74 -14.73
CA LEU A 353 12.68 -3.57 -15.53
C LEU A 353 12.47 -4.97 -14.93
N ASP A 354 13.55 -5.60 -14.48
CA ASP A 354 13.49 -6.99 -14.03
C ASP A 354 13.23 -7.12 -12.52
N THR A 355 13.08 -6.02 -11.78
CA THR A 355 12.72 -6.08 -10.35
C THR A 355 11.60 -5.11 -10.04
N PHE A 356 11.84 -3.79 -10.02
CA PHE A 356 10.90 -2.83 -9.45
C PHE A 356 9.61 -2.73 -10.27
N GLU A 357 9.67 -2.71 -11.60
CA GLU A 357 8.47 -2.70 -12.47
C GLU A 357 7.57 -3.93 -12.31
N ARG A 358 8.07 -5.00 -11.68
CA ARG A 358 7.27 -6.21 -11.43
C ARG A 358 6.42 -6.12 -10.16
N TYR A 359 6.61 -5.11 -9.33
CA TYR A 359 5.86 -4.96 -8.08
C TYR A 359 4.95 -3.73 -8.11
N ASN A 360 3.80 -3.87 -7.47
CA ASN A 360 2.93 -2.74 -7.19
C ASN A 360 3.53 -1.93 -6.04
N PHE A 361 3.79 -0.64 -6.27
CA PHE A 361 4.16 0.29 -5.21
C PHE A 361 2.94 1.08 -4.75
N THR A 362 2.78 1.24 -3.44
CA THR A 362 1.77 2.08 -2.82
C THR A 362 2.42 3.16 -1.95
N ILE A 363 1.80 4.33 -1.89
CA ILE A 363 2.22 5.41 -0.98
C ILE A 363 1.40 5.37 0.32
N LYS A 364 0.27 4.65 0.29
CA LYS A 364 -0.54 4.43 1.47
C LYS A 364 0.12 3.32 2.28
N GLU A 365 0.37 3.62 3.54
CA GLU A 365 0.86 2.64 4.50
C GLU A 365 -0.28 1.68 4.88
N ASP A 366 0.08 0.45 5.28
CA ASP A 366 -0.90 -0.53 5.73
C ASP A 366 -1.60 -0.07 7.02
N GLU A 367 -2.93 -0.13 7.00
CA GLU A 367 -3.76 0.09 8.18
C GLU A 367 -4.06 -1.25 8.88
N PRO A 368 -4.36 -1.27 10.19
CA PRO A 368 -4.59 -2.51 10.93
C PRO A 368 -5.69 -3.41 10.35
N LEU A 369 -6.72 -2.79 9.78
CA LEU A 369 -7.92 -3.46 9.23
C LEU A 369 -7.94 -3.50 7.70
N GLU A 370 -7.10 -2.69 7.05
CA GLU A 370 -7.06 -2.55 5.60
C GLU A 370 -5.63 -2.59 5.08
N ARG A 371 -5.33 -3.65 4.34
CA ARG A 371 -4.00 -3.90 3.80
C ARG A 371 -4.04 -3.97 2.29
N GLU A 372 -3.03 -3.37 1.67
CA GLU A 372 -2.84 -3.44 0.23
C GLU A 372 -1.66 -4.34 -0.07
N VAL A 373 -1.87 -5.36 -0.90
CA VAL A 373 -0.82 -6.33 -1.24
C VAL A 373 0.11 -5.70 -2.28
N ALA A 374 0.95 -4.80 -1.80
CA ALA A 374 1.88 -3.96 -2.55
C ALA A 374 3.15 -3.72 -1.71
N VAL A 375 4.16 -3.15 -2.34
CA VAL A 375 5.35 -2.62 -1.66
C VAL A 375 5.00 -1.24 -1.14
N ASP A 376 5.15 -1.05 0.17
CA ASP A 376 4.86 0.19 0.87
C ASP A 376 6.14 0.87 1.40
N PRO A 377 6.07 2.12 1.91
CA PRO A 377 7.22 2.78 2.49
C PRO A 377 7.74 2.11 3.78
N GLU A 378 6.91 1.37 4.52
CA GLU A 378 7.35 0.64 5.73
C GLU A 378 8.44 -0.38 5.40
N MET A 379 8.27 -1.04 4.25
CA MET A 379 9.20 -2.04 3.74
C MET A 379 10.62 -1.46 3.60
N LEU A 380 10.77 -0.17 3.29
CA LEU A 380 12.09 0.49 3.25
C LEU A 380 12.79 0.48 4.59
N GLY A 381 12.07 0.71 5.70
CA GLY A 381 12.64 0.62 7.04
C GLY A 381 13.23 -0.77 7.30
N LYS A 382 12.45 -1.82 7.03
CA LYS A 382 12.89 -3.21 7.16
C LYS A 382 14.07 -3.55 6.25
N VAL A 383 14.10 -3.00 5.04
CA VAL A 383 15.20 -3.17 4.08
C VAL A 383 16.47 -2.52 4.62
N PHE A 384 16.39 -1.24 5.01
CA PHE A 384 17.54 -0.48 5.48
C PHE A 384 18.14 -1.08 6.75
N GLU A 385 17.31 -1.62 7.64
CA GLU A 385 17.73 -2.37 8.84
C GLU A 385 18.36 -3.73 8.52
N SER A 386 17.91 -4.39 7.46
CA SER A 386 18.45 -5.69 7.01
C SER A 386 19.71 -5.60 6.20
N LEU A 387 19.97 -4.43 5.63
CA LEU A 387 21.27 -4.08 5.04
C LEU A 387 22.31 -3.69 6.11
N LEU A 388 21.91 -3.38 7.34
CA LEU A 388 22.84 -3.24 8.45
C LEU A 388 23.34 -4.63 8.86
N ASN A 389 24.66 -4.83 8.87
CA ASN A 389 25.27 -6.13 9.13
C ASN A 389 24.78 -6.74 10.45
N ILE A 390 24.66 -8.07 10.49
CA ILE A 390 24.23 -8.84 11.67
C ILE A 390 25.10 -8.52 12.92
N THR A 391 26.37 -8.17 12.71
CA THR A 391 27.31 -7.74 13.76
C THR A 391 26.98 -6.36 14.36
N GLU A 392 26.37 -5.45 13.60
CA GLU A 392 25.94 -4.13 14.10
C GLU A 392 24.58 -4.17 14.79
N ARG A 393 23.71 -5.13 14.42
CA ARG A 393 22.36 -5.28 15.00
C ARG A 393 22.37 -5.57 16.51
N LYS A 394 23.28 -6.46 16.95
CA LYS A 394 23.40 -6.81 18.38
C LYS A 394 24.13 -5.74 19.20
N SER A 395 25.04 -4.96 18.59
CA SER A 395 25.82 -3.95 19.31
C SER A 395 25.10 -2.59 19.40
N LYS A 396 24.26 -2.23 18.42
CA LYS A 396 23.52 -0.94 18.39
C LYS A 396 22.06 -1.03 18.88
N GLY A 397 21.54 -2.22 19.20
CA GLY A 397 20.17 -2.39 19.71
C GLY A 397 19.07 -1.99 18.71
N ALA A 398 19.37 -2.00 17.41
CA ALA A 398 18.46 -1.58 16.36
C ALA A 398 17.37 -2.64 16.10
N PHE A 399 16.30 -2.60 16.90
CA PHE A 399 15.10 -3.41 16.70
C PHE A 399 13.93 -2.53 16.28
N TYR A 400 13.32 -2.86 15.14
CA TYR A 400 12.07 -2.25 14.72
C TYR A 400 10.98 -2.51 15.77
N THR A 401 10.26 -1.46 16.15
CA THR A 401 9.08 -1.58 17.01
C THR A 401 7.85 -1.85 16.14
N PRO A 402 7.14 -2.98 16.33
CA PRO A 402 5.91 -3.27 15.58
C PRO A 402 4.92 -2.10 15.58
N ARG A 403 4.29 -1.81 14.44
CA ARG A 403 3.39 -0.66 14.30
C ARG A 403 2.28 -0.59 15.34
N PHE A 404 1.65 -1.72 15.67
CA PHE A 404 0.57 -1.71 16.67
C PHE A 404 1.07 -1.20 18.04
N ILE A 405 2.34 -1.45 18.37
CA ILE A 405 3.00 -0.92 19.57
C ILE A 405 3.28 0.57 19.39
N VAL A 406 3.80 0.98 18.23
CA VAL A 406 4.04 2.41 17.91
C VAL A 406 2.75 3.22 18.02
N HIS A 407 1.67 2.79 17.34
CA HIS A 407 0.36 3.44 17.41
C HIS A 407 -0.18 3.46 18.85
N TYR A 408 -0.12 2.33 19.56
CA TYR A 408 -0.57 2.27 20.95
C TYR A 408 0.15 3.27 21.86
N ILE A 409 1.49 3.34 21.75
CA ILE A 409 2.30 4.27 22.54
C ILE A 409 2.01 5.72 22.14
N CYS A 410 1.91 6.03 20.84
CA CYS A 410 1.59 7.37 20.35
C CYS A 410 0.22 7.82 20.85
N GLN A 411 -0.80 6.97 20.72
CA GLN A 411 -2.15 7.23 21.20
C GLN A 411 -2.18 7.49 22.71
N LYS A 412 -1.57 6.62 23.52
CA LYS A 412 -1.51 6.80 24.97
C LYS A 412 -0.74 8.06 25.37
N SER A 413 0.30 8.42 24.62
CA SER A 413 1.06 9.65 24.83
C SER A 413 0.22 10.90 24.51
N LEU A 414 -0.54 10.90 23.41
CA LEU A 414 -1.45 11.99 23.05
C LEU A 414 -2.60 12.12 24.05
N ILE A 415 -3.23 11.01 24.45
CA ILE A 415 -4.27 11.00 25.47
C ILE A 415 -3.73 11.60 26.79
N GLY A 416 -2.53 11.18 27.20
CA GLY A 416 -1.87 11.70 28.40
C GLY A 416 -1.49 13.18 28.32
N TYR A 417 -1.18 13.68 27.11
CA TYR A 417 -0.92 15.11 26.88
C TYR A 417 -2.21 15.93 26.95
N LEU A 418 -3.21 15.57 26.14
CA LEU A 418 -4.48 16.32 26.05
C LEU A 418 -5.23 16.36 27.38
N SER A 419 -5.25 15.26 28.13
CA SER A 419 -5.91 15.19 29.45
C SER A 419 -5.31 16.10 30.52
N LYS A 420 -4.06 16.56 30.35
CA LYS A 420 -3.42 17.52 31.26
C LYS A 420 -3.67 18.97 30.86
N HIS A 421 -4.01 19.22 29.60
CA HIS A 421 -4.11 20.55 29.05
C HIS A 421 -5.54 21.04 28.86
N VAL A 422 -6.53 20.14 28.80
CA VAL A 422 -7.94 20.50 28.63
C VAL A 422 -8.80 19.77 29.65
N PRO A 423 -9.78 20.43 30.30
CA PRO A 423 -10.65 19.81 31.31
C PRO A 423 -11.75 18.93 30.69
N ILE A 424 -11.35 17.94 29.89
CA ILE A 424 -12.25 16.98 29.22
C ILE A 424 -12.15 15.62 29.94
N PRO A 425 -13.27 14.90 30.14
CA PRO A 425 -13.24 13.54 30.65
C PRO A 425 -12.30 12.64 29.84
N LEU A 426 -11.49 11.84 30.53
CA LEU A 426 -10.50 10.96 29.87
C LEU A 426 -11.15 10.05 28.82
N ALA A 427 -12.34 9.51 29.10
CA ALA A 427 -13.09 8.65 28.19
C ALA A 427 -13.44 9.35 26.85
N ASP A 428 -13.70 10.65 26.88
CA ASP A 428 -14.03 11.42 25.69
C ASP A 428 -12.78 11.68 24.84
N ILE A 429 -11.63 11.95 25.48
CA ILE A 429 -10.32 12.07 24.81
C ILE A 429 -9.91 10.73 24.19
N GLU A 430 -10.09 9.63 24.92
CA GLU A 430 -9.84 8.28 24.39
C GLU A 430 -10.72 8.01 23.17
N THR A 431 -11.99 8.42 23.22
CA THR A 431 -12.92 8.30 22.09
C THR A 431 -12.47 9.10 20.88
N LEU A 432 -12.01 10.34 21.06
CA LEU A 432 -11.47 11.16 19.97
C LEU A 432 -10.26 10.47 19.31
N ILE A 433 -9.26 10.08 20.10
CA ILE A 433 -8.00 9.54 19.56
C ILE A 433 -8.19 8.14 18.95
N GLN A 434 -8.96 7.27 19.58
CA GLN A 434 -9.09 5.88 19.13
C GLN A 434 -10.15 5.71 18.04
N LYS A 435 -11.22 6.50 18.07
CA LYS A 435 -12.41 6.32 17.23
C LYS A 435 -12.76 7.53 16.36
N GLY A 436 -12.01 8.63 16.41
CA GLY A 436 -12.29 9.86 15.67
C GLY A 436 -12.61 9.67 14.19
N ASP A 437 -11.90 8.76 13.50
CA ASP A 437 -12.13 8.44 12.08
C ASP A 437 -13.53 7.88 11.82
N GLU A 438 -14.03 7.03 12.72
CA GLU A 438 -15.35 6.43 12.60
C GLU A 438 -16.43 7.52 12.68
N PHE A 439 -16.22 8.53 13.54
CA PHE A 439 -17.10 9.68 13.69
C PHE A 439 -17.01 10.67 12.52
N TYR A 440 -15.84 10.88 11.91
CA TYR A 440 -15.72 11.74 10.74
C TYR A 440 -16.49 11.17 9.54
N ALA A 441 -16.39 9.85 9.33
CA ALA A 441 -17.13 9.16 8.28
C ALA A 441 -18.66 9.26 8.47
N SER A 442 -19.15 9.12 9.70
CA SER A 442 -20.58 9.25 10.00
C SER A 442 -21.08 10.70 9.92
N THR A 443 -20.24 11.69 10.26
CA THR A 443 -20.58 13.12 10.19
C THR A 443 -20.64 13.66 8.75
N LEU A 444 -19.74 13.18 7.87
CA LEU A 444 -19.80 13.47 6.43
C LEU A 444 -21.06 12.89 5.76
N GLN A 445 -21.58 11.77 6.26
CA GLN A 445 -22.85 11.21 5.79
C GLN A 445 -24.03 12.12 6.14
N GLN A 446 -24.05 12.74 7.34
CA GLN A 446 -25.15 13.65 7.73
C GLN A 446 -25.15 14.98 6.96
N THR A 447 -23.98 15.58 6.71
CA THR A 447 -23.90 16.91 6.07
C THR A 447 -24.30 16.91 4.59
N LYS A 448 -24.23 15.76 3.91
CA LYS A 448 -24.64 15.62 2.51
C LYS A 448 -26.06 15.06 2.31
N TYR A 449 -26.62 14.37 3.30
CA TYR A 449 -27.87 13.61 3.14
C TYR A 449 -28.88 13.92 4.26
N SER A 450 -29.57 15.06 4.11
CA SER A 450 -30.90 15.39 4.66
C SER A 450 -31.00 16.02 6.06
N PHE A 451 -32.00 16.92 6.13
CA PHE A 451 -32.48 17.75 7.26
C PHE A 451 -33.01 17.00 8.49
N ASN A 452 -32.81 15.68 8.62
CA ASN A 452 -33.29 14.89 9.77
C ASN A 452 -32.11 14.16 10.41
N LYS A 453 -31.71 14.64 11.60
CA LYS A 453 -30.72 13.98 12.47
C LYS A 453 -31.29 12.61 12.90
N ASP A 454 -30.65 11.52 12.48
CA ASP A 454 -30.92 10.20 13.06
C ASP A 454 -30.38 10.17 14.51
N PRO A 455 -31.23 9.97 15.53
CA PRO A 455 -30.84 10.02 16.93
C PRO A 455 -29.92 8.86 17.37
N ASN A 456 -29.74 7.83 16.55
CA ASN A 456 -28.86 6.69 16.85
C ASN A 456 -27.43 6.82 16.27
N ILE A 457 -27.13 7.90 15.55
CA ILE A 457 -25.78 8.12 15.04
C ILE A 457 -24.91 8.65 16.18
N GLN A 458 -23.86 7.89 16.50
CA GLN A 458 -22.85 8.27 17.46
C GLN A 458 -22.11 9.52 16.94
N ILE A 459 -22.24 10.64 17.65
CA ILE A 459 -21.54 11.91 17.39
C ILE A 459 -20.35 11.97 18.37
N LEU A 460 -19.28 12.69 17.99
CA LEU A 460 -18.20 13.00 18.93
C LEU A 460 -18.79 13.56 20.24
N PRO A 461 -18.23 13.20 21.41
CA PRO A 461 -18.72 13.71 22.69
C PRO A 461 -18.84 15.24 22.68
N GLN A 462 -19.89 15.76 23.33
CA GLN A 462 -20.16 17.20 23.36
C GLN A 462 -18.98 17.99 23.95
N SER A 463 -18.30 17.43 24.96
CA SER A 463 -17.09 17.98 25.58
C SER A 463 -15.95 18.22 24.57
N ILE A 464 -15.78 17.33 23.59
CA ILE A 464 -14.81 17.46 22.51
C ILE A 464 -15.22 18.59 21.56
N SER A 465 -16.50 18.67 21.22
CA SER A 465 -17.02 19.71 20.33
C SER A 465 -16.89 21.11 20.95
N GLU A 466 -17.13 21.23 22.26
CA GLU A 466 -17.00 22.48 23.00
C GLU A 466 -15.55 22.99 23.09
N HIS A 467 -14.58 22.09 23.12
CA HIS A 467 -13.15 22.42 23.23
C HIS A 467 -12.37 22.21 21.92
N ALA A 468 -13.06 22.08 20.78
CA ALA A 468 -12.44 21.67 19.52
C ALA A 468 -11.31 22.61 19.05
N LEU A 469 -11.49 23.92 19.19
CA LEU A 469 -10.47 24.92 18.81
C LEU A 469 -9.23 24.83 19.71
N GLU A 470 -9.43 24.60 21.01
CA GLU A 470 -8.34 24.45 21.98
C GLU A 470 -7.55 23.16 21.73
N LEU A 471 -8.26 22.06 21.44
CA LEU A 471 -7.65 20.79 21.04
C LEU A 471 -6.84 20.93 19.74
N ASP A 472 -7.38 21.60 18.71
CA ASP A 472 -6.65 21.82 17.45
C ASP A 472 -5.37 22.65 17.66
N ASP A 473 -5.43 23.70 18.48
CA ASP A 473 -4.25 24.53 18.75
C ASP A 473 -3.17 23.76 19.54
N LEU A 474 -3.58 22.95 20.54
CA LEU A 474 -2.67 22.07 21.27
C LEU A 474 -1.99 21.05 20.34
N LEU A 475 -2.77 20.38 19.47
CA LEU A 475 -2.26 19.41 18.51
C LEU A 475 -1.37 20.05 17.43
N LYS A 476 -1.67 21.29 17.05
CA LYS A 476 -0.84 22.07 16.10
C LYS A 476 0.51 22.45 16.69
N ASN A 477 0.56 22.77 17.99
CA ASN A 477 1.75 23.33 18.65
C ASN A 477 2.56 22.29 19.46
N ILE A 478 2.08 21.04 19.55
CA ILE A 478 2.76 19.96 20.26
C ILE A 478 4.18 19.73 19.71
N LYS A 479 5.14 19.51 20.61
CA LYS A 479 6.52 19.16 20.27
C LYS A 479 6.81 17.76 20.80
N VAL A 480 7.27 16.89 19.92
CA VAL A 480 7.59 15.50 20.24
C VAL A 480 9.05 15.22 19.94
N ALA A 481 9.73 14.53 20.86
CA ALA A 481 11.12 14.17 20.73
C ALA A 481 11.29 12.67 20.99
N ASP A 482 11.90 11.97 20.05
CA ASP A 482 12.37 10.61 20.22
C ASP A 482 13.92 10.63 20.25
N PRO A 483 14.56 10.44 21.41
CA PRO A 483 16.01 10.50 21.55
C PRO A 483 16.73 9.31 20.89
N ALA A 484 15.99 8.25 20.51
CA ALA A 484 16.52 7.04 19.90
C ALA A 484 15.73 6.66 18.65
N VAL A 485 15.54 7.64 17.76
CA VAL A 485 14.61 7.60 16.61
C VAL A 485 14.71 6.39 15.68
N GLY A 486 15.88 5.76 15.57
CA GLY A 486 16.07 4.57 14.75
C GLY A 486 15.60 4.76 13.30
N SER A 487 14.66 3.93 12.86
CA SER A 487 14.03 3.99 11.53
C SER A 487 12.99 5.12 11.37
N GLY A 488 12.73 5.93 12.39
CA GLY A 488 11.78 7.04 12.35
C GLY A 488 10.32 6.63 12.59
N ALA A 489 10.07 5.40 13.05
CA ALA A 489 8.72 4.88 13.23
C ALA A 489 7.87 5.71 14.20
N PHE A 490 8.43 6.15 15.34
CA PHE A 490 7.70 6.96 16.33
C PHE A 490 7.36 8.37 15.86
N PRO A 491 8.28 9.17 15.29
CA PRO A 491 7.92 10.47 14.74
C PRO A 491 6.85 10.40 13.64
N VAL A 492 6.95 9.42 12.73
CA VAL A 492 5.96 9.22 11.67
C VAL A 492 4.62 8.76 12.25
N GLY A 493 4.63 7.79 13.16
CA GLY A 493 3.43 7.30 13.83
C GLY A 493 2.72 8.40 14.61
N MET A 494 3.46 9.19 15.37
CA MET A 494 2.93 10.33 16.11
C MET A 494 2.34 11.40 15.18
N MET A 495 3.04 11.73 14.09
CA MET A 495 2.52 12.67 13.09
C MET A 495 1.20 12.19 12.51
N ASN A 496 1.08 10.90 12.18
CA ASN A 496 -0.16 10.31 11.68
C ASN A 496 -1.30 10.42 12.70
N GLU A 497 -1.06 10.08 13.98
CA GLU A 497 -2.07 10.21 15.03
C GLU A 497 -2.50 11.67 15.27
N ILE A 498 -1.57 12.63 15.20
CA ILE A 498 -1.88 14.06 15.30
C ILE A 498 -2.73 14.53 14.13
N VAL A 499 -2.34 14.19 12.89
CA VAL A 499 -3.08 14.57 11.68
C VAL A 499 -4.47 13.95 11.66
N LYS A 500 -4.61 12.75 12.23
CA LYS A 500 -5.88 12.04 12.34
C LYS A 500 -6.81 12.66 13.39
N ALA A 501 -6.27 13.14 14.50
CA ALA A 501 -7.04 13.73 15.58
C ALA A 501 -7.51 15.16 15.30
N ARG A 502 -6.78 15.90 14.45
CA ARG A 502 -7.12 17.25 13.98
C ARG A 502 -8.07 17.19 12.79
#